data_AF-A0A662ICE6-F1
#
_entry.id   AF-A0A662ICE6-F1
#
_cell.length_a   1.000
_cell.length_b   1.000
_cell.length_c   1.000
_cell.angle_alpha   90.00
_cell.angle_beta   90.00
_cell.angle_gamma   90.00
#
_symmetry.space_group_name_H-M   'P 1'
#
loop_
_entity.id
_entity.type
_entity.pdbx_description
1 polymer ?
#
loop_
_entity_poly.entity_id
_entity_poly.type
_entity_poly.pdbx_seq_one_letter_code
_entity_poly.pdbx_strand_id
1 'polypeptide(L)' 'MPRPALRSRTTKRKLVRTPGGRLVIHIIDKKHDHPQCAICNRPLHGFPRMSAREERRGHRPPTRAYGGYLC' A
#
# COMPACT_ATOMS: atom_id res chain seq x y z
N MET A 1 -19.10 -14.87 11.49
CA MET A 1 -19.09 -13.62 10.70
C MET A 1 -17.99 -12.68 11.22
N PRO A 2 -17.30 -11.88 10.38
CA PRO A 2 -16.32 -10.90 10.83
C PRO A 2 -16.96 -9.87 11.78
N ARG A 3 -16.19 -9.35 12.74
CA ARG A 3 -16.62 -8.24 13.61
C ARG A 3 -17.14 -7.06 12.76
N PRO A 4 -18.24 -6.37 13.15
CA PRO A 4 -18.88 -5.35 12.31
C PRO A 4 -17.94 -4.29 11.74
N ALA A 5 -16.95 -3.84 12.52
CA ALA A 5 -15.95 -2.86 12.10
C ALA A 5 -15.14 -3.27 10.84
N LEU A 6 -14.99 -4.58 10.59
CA LEU A 6 -14.23 -5.12 9.45
C LEU A 6 -15.12 -5.54 8.29
N ARG A 7 -16.43 -5.26 8.40
CA ARG A 7 -17.38 -5.50 7.32
C ARG A 7 -17.29 -4.43 6.22
N SER A 8 -16.67 -3.29 6.54
CA SER A 8 -16.46 -2.15 5.66
C SER A 8 -15.60 -2.46 4.43
N ARG A 9 -15.81 -1.70 3.34
CA ARG A 9 -15.04 -1.80 2.08
C ARG A 9 -13.64 -1.20 2.18
N THR A 10 -13.30 -0.55 3.30
CA THR A 10 -11.99 0.06 3.55
C THR A 10 -10.92 -0.99 3.81
N THR A 11 -11.29 -2.13 4.43
CA THR A 11 -10.36 -3.23 4.70
C THR A 11 -10.39 -4.28 3.58
N LYS A 12 -9.23 -4.79 3.18
CA LYS A 12 -9.12 -5.85 2.17
C LYS A 12 -9.15 -7.21 2.85
N ARG A 13 -9.88 -8.17 2.28
CA ARG A 13 -9.95 -9.55 2.78
C ARG A 13 -9.20 -10.48 1.84
N LYS A 14 -8.37 -11.35 2.40
CA LYS A 14 -7.66 -12.41 1.67
C LYS A 14 -7.92 -13.74 2.36
N LEU A 15 -8.46 -14.70 1.61
CA LEU A 15 -8.53 -16.09 2.07
C LEU A 15 -7.14 -16.69 1.98
N VAL A 16 -6.62 -17.19 3.10
CA VAL A 16 -5.30 -17.81 3.20
C VAL A 16 -5.45 -19.17 3.85
N ARG A 17 -4.78 -20.17 3.29
CA ARG A 17 -4.67 -21.49 3.90
C ARG A 17 -3.53 -21.45 4.91
N THR A 18 -3.85 -21.71 6.17
CA THR A 18 -2.85 -21.74 7.24
C THR A 18 -2.08 -23.06 7.20
N PRO A 19 -0.86 -23.13 7.79
CA PRO A 19 -0.07 -24.36 7.84
C PRO A 19 -0.82 -25.55 8.47
N GLY A 20 -1.74 -25.30 9.40
CA GLY A 20 -2.63 -26.32 9.98
C GLY A 20 -3.80 -26.76 9.07
N GLY A 21 -3.76 -26.45 7.78
CA GLY A 21 -4.73 -26.89 6.77
C GLY A 21 -6.06 -26.13 6.76
N ARG A 22 -6.27 -25.15 7.66
CA ARG A 22 -7.53 -24.39 7.77
C ARG A 22 -7.54 -23.22 6.78
N LEU A 23 -8.71 -22.92 6.22
CA LEU A 23 -8.93 -21.70 5.43
C LEU A 23 -9.40 -20.58 6.36
N VAL A 24 -8.59 -19.52 6.47
CA VAL A 24 -8.87 -18.37 7.34
C VAL A 24 -8.88 -17.09 6.52
N ILE A 25 -9.77 -16.15 6.88
CA ILE A 25 -9.80 -14.82 6.29
C ILE A 25 -8.81 -13.93 7.03
N HIS A 26 -7.74 -13.52 6.33
CA HIS A 26 -6.84 -12.48 6.79
C HIS A 26 -7.36 -11.12 6.34
N ILE A 27 -7.29 -10.16 7.24
CA ILE A 27 -7.69 -8.78 6.97
C ILE A 27 -6.42 -7.97 6.84
N ILE A 28 -6.30 -7.28 5.71
CA ILE A 28 -5.11 -6.59 5.28
C ILE A 28 -5.50 -5.15 4.96
N ASP A 29 -4.64 -4.22 5.35
CA ASP A 29 -4.80 -2.81 5.01
C ASP A 29 -4.55 -2.57 3.51
N LYS A 30 -5.18 -1.53 2.96
CA LYS A 30 -4.93 -1.12 1.58
C LYS A 30 -3.60 -0.40 1.50
N LYS A 31 -2.85 -0.68 0.43
CA LYS A 31 -1.68 0.12 0.07
C LYS A 31 -2.13 1.43 -0.55
N HIS A 32 -1.34 2.48 -0.34
CA HIS A 32 -1.55 3.76 -1.01
C HIS A 32 -1.19 3.63 -2.51
N ASP A 33 -1.77 4.50 -3.32
CA ASP A 33 -1.45 4.59 -4.73
C ASP A 33 -0.04 5.17 -4.95
N HIS A 34 0.44 5.11 -6.19
CA HIS A 34 1.75 5.66 -6.52
C HIS A 34 1.77 7.18 -6.29
N PRO A 35 2.88 7.73 -5.79
CA PRO A 35 3.02 9.17 -5.70
C PRO A 35 3.04 9.77 -7.11
N GLN A 36 2.41 10.94 -7.23
CA GLN A 36 2.22 11.62 -8.51
C GLN A 36 3.10 12.87 -8.58
N CYS A 37 3.48 13.26 -9.80
CA CYS A 37 4.16 14.53 -10.04
C CYS A 37 3.21 15.70 -9.79
N ALA A 38 3.72 16.75 -9.13
CA ALA A 38 2.94 17.94 -8.79
C ALA A 38 2.38 18.73 -9.99
N ILE A 39 3.05 18.67 -11.16
CA ILE A 39 2.64 19.40 -12.37
C ILE A 39 1.83 18.50 -13.29
N CYS A 40 2.40 17.32 -13.59
CA CYS A 40 1.92 16.46 -14.66
C CYS A 40 0.94 15.36 -14.18
N ASN A 41 0.78 15.17 -12.87
CA ASN A 41 0.02 14.09 -12.22
C ASN A 41 0.37 12.67 -12.68
N ARG A 42 1.50 12.50 -13.38
CA ARG A 42 2.00 11.19 -13.79
C ARG A 42 2.60 10.46 -12.59
N PRO A 43 2.51 9.12 -12.55
CA PRO A 43 3.14 8.35 -11.48
C PRO A 43 4.66 8.54 -11.52
N LEU A 44 5.25 8.79 -10.35
CA LEU A 44 6.70 8.94 -10.21
C LEU A 44 7.39 7.58 -10.29
N HIS A 45 8.37 7.48 -11.19
CA HIS A 45 9.19 6.28 -11.32
C HIS A 45 10.15 6.13 -10.14
N GLY A 46 10.37 4.89 -9.72
CA GLY A 46 11.25 4.57 -8.60
C GLY A 46 10.56 4.61 -7.22
N PHE A 47 9.26 4.91 -7.15
CA PHE A 47 8.50 4.80 -5.90
C PHE A 47 7.61 3.56 -5.89
N PRO A 48 7.79 2.64 -4.92
CA PRO A 48 6.90 1.50 -4.76
C PRO A 48 5.56 1.90 -4.10
N ARG A 49 4.54 1.06 -4.29
CA ARG A 49 3.29 1.16 -3.50
C ARG A 49 3.54 0.75 -2.07
N MET A 50 3.38 1.69 -1.16
CA MET A 50 3.68 1.51 0.25
C MET A 50 2.43 1.66 1.12
N SER A 51 2.47 1.06 2.30
CA SER A 51 1.56 1.36 3.41
C SER A 51 2.13 2.49 4.28
N ALA A 52 1.29 3.17 5.07
CA ALA A 52 1.73 4.22 6.00
C ALA A 52 2.82 3.77 7.00
N ARG A 53 2.97 2.46 7.25
CA ARG A 53 4.05 1.92 8.07
C ARG A 53 5.36 1.80 7.29
N GLU A 54 5.29 1.38 6.03
CA GLU A 54 6.45 1.28 5.13
C GLU A 54 6.97 2.68 4.76
N GLU A 55 6.08 3.66 4.60
CA GLU A 55 6.44 5.07 4.39
C GLU A 55 7.24 5.65 5.56
N ARG A 56 6.82 5.38 6.80
CA ARG A 56 7.56 5.79 8.00
C ARG A 56 8.94 5.15 8.12
N ARG A 57 9.15 3.94 7.57
CA ARG A 57 10.47 3.31 7.52
C ARG A 57 11.40 4.01 6.52
N GLY A 58 10.85 4.80 5.62
CA GLY A 58 11.57 5.52 4.59
C GLY A 58 11.89 4.63 3.39
N HIS A 59 11.64 5.17 2.20
CA HIS A 59 12.15 4.64 0.94
C HIS A 59 13.21 5.61 0.41
N ARG A 60 14.26 5.11 -0.24
CA ARG A 60 15.31 5.96 -0.81
C ARG A 60 14.84 6.50 -2.17
N PRO A 61 14.51 7.81 -2.29
CA PRO A 61 14.03 8.37 -3.54
C PRO A 61 15.14 8.45 -4.60
N PRO A 62 14.79 8.69 -5.88
CA PRO A 62 15.78 8.96 -6.93
C PRO A 62 16.66 10.16 -6.54
N THR A 63 17.98 10.04 -6.73
CA THR A 63 18.97 11.05 -6.30
C THR A 63 19.05 12.28 -7.21
N ARG A 64 18.24 12.36 -8.27
CA ARG A 64 18.17 13.52 -9.16
C ARG A 64 17.53 14.73 -8.48
N ALA A 65 17.83 15.94 -8.98
CA ALA A 65 17.11 17.14 -8.58
C ALA A 65 15.59 16.95 -8.76
N TYR A 66 14.82 17.32 -7.74
CA TYR A 66 13.36 17.11 -7.66
C TYR A 66 12.89 15.63 -7.77
N GLY A 67 13.80 14.67 -7.53
CA GLY A 67 13.48 13.25 -7.48
C GLY A 67 12.49 12.92 -6.36
N GLY A 68 11.22 12.75 -6.72
CA GLY A 68 10.13 12.53 -5.75
C GLY A 68 9.05 13.60 -5.73
N TYR A 69 9.24 14.69 -6.46
CA TYR A 69 8.23 15.74 -6.62
C TYR A 69 7.87 15.98 -8.09
N LEU A 70 8.88 15.92 -8.96
CA LEU A 70 8.70 16.08 -10.40
C LEU A 70 8.91 14.76 -11.14
N CYS A 71 8.10 14.60 -12.19
CA CYS A 71 8.44 13.84 -13.38
C CYS A 71 9.53 14.64 -14.11
#